data_AF-A0A2E0KW47-F1
#
_entry.id   AF-A0A2E0KW47-F1
#
_cell.length_a   1.000
_cell.length_b   1.000
_cell.length_c   1.000
_cell.angle_alpha   90.00
_cell.angle_beta   90.00
_cell.angle_gamma   90.00
#
_symmetry.space_group_name_H-M   'P 1'
#
loop_
_entity.id
_entity.type
_entity.pdbx_description
1 polymer ?
#
loop_
_entity_poly.entity_id
_entity_poly.type
_entity_poly.pdbx_seq_one_letter_code
_entity_poly.pdbx_strand_id
1 'polypeptide(L)' 'MIEGSLEQGLKAIGAGLAMVGALGPGIGIGLLANGAMNAIGRNPDTAGTVQTNMILAIVFTEAIAIYALVVALVILFVL' A
#
# COMPACT_ATOMS: atom_id res chain seq x y z
N MET A 1 -15.20 -30.66 15.00
CA MET A 1 -13.87 -30.56 14.34
C MET A 1 -13.94 -29.82 12.99
N ILE A 2 -15.03 -29.93 12.22
CA ILE A 2 -15.21 -29.27 10.91
C ILE A 2 -15.42 -27.74 11.03
N GLU A 3 -16.10 -27.26 12.07
CA GLU A 3 -16.37 -25.83 12.25
C GLU A 3 -15.10 -24.99 12.39
N GLY A 4 -14.10 -25.47 13.15
CA GLY A 4 -12.82 -24.76 13.32
C GLY A 4 -12.00 -24.66 12.03
N SER A 5 -12.05 -25.67 11.15
CA SER A 5 -11.37 -25.61 9.86
C SER A 5 -12.04 -24.65 8.87
N LEU A 6 -13.38 -24.55 8.92
CA LEU A 6 -14.12 -23.63 8.06
C LEU A 6 -13.86 -22.18 8.47
N GLU A 7 -13.88 -21.89 9.78
CA GLU A 7 -13.57 -20.56 10.32
C GLU A 7 -12.17 -20.08 9.91
N GLN A 8 -11.14 -20.93 10.06
CA GLN A 8 -9.78 -20.62 9.65
C GLN A 8 -9.67 -20.36 8.14
N GLY A 9 -10.35 -21.16 7.32
CA GLY A 9 -10.39 -20.95 5.86
C GLY A 9 -11.01 -19.61 5.48
N LEU A 10 -12.12 -19.23 6.12
CA LEU A 10 -12.78 -17.95 5.88
C LEU A 10 -11.95 -16.75 6.33
N LYS A 11 -11.25 -16.86 7.47
CA LYS A 11 -10.29 -15.83 7.92
C LYS A 11 -9.15 -15.64 6.92
N ALA A 12 -8.57 -16.72 6.40
CA ALA A 12 -7.50 -16.64 5.39
C ALA A 12 -7.98 -15.95 4.11
N ILE A 13 -9.18 -16.27 3.62
CA ILE A 13 -9.78 -15.62 2.45
C ILE A 13 -10.04 -14.14 2.73
N GLY A 14 -10.64 -13.81 3.88
CA GLY A 14 -10.94 -12.44 4.28
C GLY A 14 -9.68 -11.56 4.37
N ALA A 15 -8.60 -12.09 4.95
CA ALA A 15 -7.32 -11.40 5.03
C ALA A 15 -6.69 -11.18 3.64
N GLY A 16 -6.77 -12.18 2.75
CA GLY A 16 -6.32 -12.05 1.36
C GLY A 16 -7.10 -10.98 0.59
N LEU A 17 -8.42 -10.92 0.78
CA LEU A 17 -9.27 -9.91 0.15
C LEU A 17 -8.99 -8.49 0.68
N ALA A 18 -8.71 -8.34 1.97
CA ALA A 18 -8.33 -7.05 2.55
C ALA A 18 -7.08 -6.47 1.86
N MET A 19 -6.10 -7.31 1.52
CA MET A 19 -4.87 -6.90 0.84
C MET A 19 -5.05 -6.41 -0.60
N VAL A 20 -6.20 -6.65 -1.24
CA VAL A 20 -6.54 -6.02 -2.54
C VAL A 20 -6.49 -4.49 -2.44
N GLY A 21 -6.74 -3.94 -1.24
CA GLY A 21 -6.60 -2.50 -0.97
C GLY A 21 -5.20 -1.94 -1.21
N ALA A 22 -4.15 -2.78 -1.23
CA ALA A 22 -2.78 -2.36 -1.52
C ALA A 22 -2.52 -2.08 -3.01
N LEU A 23 -3.42 -2.49 -3.93
CA LEU A 23 -3.27 -2.22 -5.37
C LEU A 23 -3.30 -0.71 -5.66
N GLY A 24 -4.20 0.03 -5.03
CA GLY A 24 -4.32 1.49 -5.21
C GLY A 24 -3.02 2.22 -4.87
N PRO A 25 -2.47 2.03 -3.67
CA PRO A 25 -1.18 2.57 -3.27
C PRO A 25 -0.02 2.14 -4.18
N GLY A 26 0.05 0.87 -4.56
CA GLY A 26 1.09 0.38 -5.47
C GLY A 26 1.09 1.11 -6.82
N ILE A 27 -0.10 1.32 -7.39
CA ILE A 27 -0.26 2.11 -8.63
C ILE A 27 0.08 3.58 -8.36
N GLY A 28 -0.43 4.16 -7.27
CA GLY A 28 -0.20 5.55 -6.89
C GLY A 28 1.29 5.88 -6.74
N ILE A 29 2.05 5.03 -6.06
CA ILE A 29 3.49 5.20 -5.87
C ILE A 29 4.23 5.12 -7.22
N GLY A 30 3.84 4.19 -8.10
CA GLY A 30 4.40 4.11 -9.45
C GLY A 30 4.20 5.40 -10.25
N LEU A 31 3.01 5.99 -10.18
CA LEU A 31 2.68 7.27 -10.84
C LEU A 31 3.45 8.44 -10.23
N LEU A 32 3.54 8.51 -8.89
CA LEU A 32 4.30 9.54 -8.18
C LEU A 32 5.78 9.49 -8.57
N ALA A 33 6.38 8.31 -8.57
CA ALA A 33 7.78 8.10 -8.94
C ALA A 33 8.03 8.46 -10.42
N ASN A 34 7.14 8.05 -11.32
CA ASN A 34 7.25 8.43 -12.73
C ASN A 34 7.18 9.94 -12.94
N GLY A 35 6.23 10.62 -12.29
CA GLY A 35 6.11 12.08 -12.34
C GLY A 35 7.35 12.79 -11.80
N ALA A 36 7.90 12.33 -10.68
CA ALA A 36 9.12 12.87 -10.11
C ALA A 36 10.32 12.68 -11.05
N MET A 37 10.50 11.50 -11.64
CA MET A 37 11.62 11.25 -12.56
C MET A 37 11.53 12.11 -13.82
N ASN A 38 10.33 12.33 -14.35
CA ASN A 38 10.13 13.24 -15.48
C ASN A 38 10.45 14.68 -15.11
N ALA A 39 10.05 15.15 -13.93
CA ALA A 39 10.37 16.50 -13.46
C ALA A 39 11.89 16.70 -13.28
N ILE A 40 12.57 15.74 -12.65
CA ILE A 40 14.03 15.75 -12.44
C ILE A 40 14.77 15.72 -13.78
N GLY A 41 14.33 14.87 -14.72
CA GLY A 41 14.95 14.79 -16.04
C GLY A 41 14.84 16.09 -16.86
N ARG A 42 13.81 16.92 -16.61
CA ARG A 42 13.65 18.23 -17.27
C ARG A 42 14.46 19.33 -16.60
N ASN A 43 14.61 19.28 -15.28
CA ASN A 43 15.41 20.24 -14.53
C ASN A 43 16.18 19.56 -13.37
N PRO A 44 17.42 19.10 -13.63
CA PRO A 44 18.24 18.42 -12.65
C PRO A 44 18.53 19.25 -11.38
N ASP A 45 18.57 20.57 -11.49
CA ASP A 45 18.88 21.47 -10.36
C ASP A 45 17.78 21.42 -9.27
N THR A 46 16.57 20.99 -9.63
CA THR A 46 15.43 20.88 -8.71
C THR A 46 15.30 19.50 -8.04
N ALA A 47 16.25 18.59 -8.28
CA ALA A 47 16.12 17.19 -7.88
C ALA A 47 15.86 16.97 -6.38
N GLY A 48 16.58 17.68 -5.51
CA GLY A 48 16.40 17.55 -4.06
C GLY A 48 14.99 17.93 -3.60
N THR A 49 14.43 19.03 -4.12
CA THR A 49 13.07 19.48 -3.79
C THR A 49 12.02 18.52 -4.32
N VAL A 50 12.17 18.05 -5.57
CA VAL A 50 11.23 17.09 -6.18
C VAL A 50 11.25 15.77 -5.40
N GLN A 51 12.42 15.26 -5.03
CA GLN A 51 12.55 14.03 -4.26
C GLN A 51 11.90 14.16 -2.88
N THR A 52 12.10 15.28 -2.19
CA THR A 52 11.49 15.55 -0.88
C THR A 52 9.96 15.52 -0.96
N ASN A 53 9.39 16.22 -1.95
CA ASN A 53 7.94 16.26 -2.15
C ASN A 53 7.38 14.90 -2.58
N MET A 54 8.10 14.16 -3.42
CA MET A 54 7.73 12.80 -3.84
C MET A 54 7.67 11.86 -2.63
N ILE A 55 8.68 11.87 -1.75
CA ILE A 55 8.70 11.02 -0.56
C ILE A 55 7.49 11.33 0.34
N LEU A 56 7.18 12.61 0.55
CA LEU A 56 6.01 13.01 1.34
C LEU A 56 4.72 12.44 0.74
N ALA A 57 4.53 12.55 -0.58
CA ALA A 57 3.37 12.00 -1.27
C ALA A 57 3.31 10.47 -1.19
N ILE A 58 4.46 9.79 -1.29
CA ILE A 58 4.55 8.33 -1.14
C ILE A 58 4.13 7.91 0.27
N VAL A 59 4.60 8.58 1.32
CA VAL A 59 4.25 8.23 2.71
C VAL A 59 2.74 8.32 2.96
N PHE A 60 2.06 9.36 2.45
CA PHE A 60 0.61 9.45 2.56
C PHE A 60 -0.11 8.37 1.74
N THR A 61 0.43 8.02 0.59
CA THR A 61 -0.12 6.95 -0.26
C THR A 61 0.05 5.58 0.42
N GLU A 62 1.20 5.33 1.03
CA GLU A 62 1.54 4.10 1.76
C GLU A 62 0.63 3.88 2.98
N ALA A 63 0.19 4.96 3.64
CA ALA A 63 -0.73 4.86 4.77
C ALA A 63 -2.03 4.09 4.43
N ILE A 64 -2.49 4.19 3.18
CA ILE A 64 -3.67 3.46 2.70
C ILE A 64 -3.37 1.95 2.61
N ALA A 65 -2.18 1.55 2.14
CA ALA A 65 -1.76 0.14 2.12
C ALA A 65 -1.60 -0.41 3.53
N ILE A 66 -1.09 0.40 4.46
CA ILE A 66 -0.98 0.03 5.88
C ILE A 66 -2.36 -0.24 6.48
N TYR A 67 -3.40 0.53 6.15
CA TYR A 67 -4.75 0.22 6.64
C TYR A 67 -5.27 -1.13 6.12
N ALA A 68 -5.03 -1.45 4.85
CA ALA A 68 -5.37 -2.77 4.29
C ALA A 68 -4.63 -3.90 5.02
N LEU A 69 -3.33 -3.71 5.30
CA LEU A 69 -2.51 -4.65 6.05
C LEU A 69 -3.01 -4.80 7.49
N VAL A 70 -3.32 -3.71 8.20
CA VAL A 70 -3.84 -3.75 9.57
C VAL A 70 -5.14 -4.54 9.63
N VAL A 71 -6.07 -4.32 8.69
CA VAL A 71 -7.32 -5.10 8.62
C VAL A 71 -7.04 -6.58 8.39
N ALA A 72 -6.12 -6.92 7.48
CA ALA A 72 -5.73 -8.31 7.24
C ALA A 72 -5.14 -8.98 8.49
N LEU A 73 -4.27 -8.27 9.23
CA LEU A 73 -3.67 -8.76 10.48
C LEU A 73 -4.72 -8.94 11.58
N VAL A 74 -5.68 -8.02 11.70
CA VAL A 74 -6.78 -8.14 12.65
C VAL A 74 -7.63 -9.38 12.35
N ILE A 75 -7.93 -9.66 11.08
CA ILE A 75 -8.69 -10.86 10.66
C ILE A 75 -7.94 -12.16 11.02
N LEU A 76 -6.61 -12.19 10.91
CA LEU A 76 -5.83 -13.40 11.13
C LEU A 76 -5.49 -13.67 12.60
N PHE A 77 -5.25 -12.62 13.38
CA PHE A 77 -4.61 -12.75 14.70
C PHE A 77 -5.45 -12.24 15.86
N VAL A 78 -6.55 -11.52 15.58
CA VAL A 78 -7.38 -10.91 16.64
C VAL A 78 -8.80 -11.43 16.59
N LEU A 79 -9.41 -11.50 15.40
CA LEU A 79 -10.73 -12.09 15.18
C LEU A 79 -10.63 -13.60 15.11
#